data_AF-A0A6G1DIR0-F1
#
_entry.id   AF-A0A6G1DIR0-F1
#
_cell.length_a   1.000
_cell.length_b   1.000
_cell.length_c   1.000
_cell.angle_alpha   90.00
_cell.angle_beta   90.00
_cell.angle_gamma   90.00
#
_symmetry.space_group_name_H-M   'P 1'
#
loop_
_entity.id
_entity.type
_entity.pdbx_description
1 polymer ?
#
loop_
_entity_poly.entity_id
_entity_poly.type
_entity_poly.pdbx_seq_one_letter_code
_entity_poly.pdbx_strand_id
1 'polypeptide(L)'
;MMLRNLMTLEENNREELNVRVTAYCLFMSQLASTVSDVELLVKKGIIVHALRTASDAAEMLASLCSGVVVVNPDEPKHNYLHQISKNLEETYVNRRRTQLRRNHCANPWVLIALVVAFLGFASGIFQSVYSALSYYNKSERC
;
A
#
# COMPACT_ATOMS: atom_id res chain seq x y z
N MET A 1 4.57 -1.18 -28.42
CA MET A 1 3.88 -0.32 -29.40
C MET A 1 2.48 -0.80 -29.76
N MET A 2 2.27 -2.07 -30.11
CA MET A 2 0.95 -2.57 -30.55
C MET A 2 -0.18 -2.32 -29.53
N LEU A 3 0.05 -2.56 -28.23
CA LEU A 3 -0.93 -2.30 -27.17
C LEU A 3 -1.32 -0.83 -27.06
N ARG A 4 -0.38 0.10 -27.24
CA ARG A 4 -0.65 1.54 -27.19
C ARG A 4 -1.55 1.97 -28.35
N ASN A 5 -1.31 1.43 -29.54
CA ASN A 5 -2.15 1.69 -30.71
C ASN A 5 -3.58 1.17 -30.50
N LEU A 6 -3.74 0.00 -29.89
CA LEU A 6 -5.05 -0.55 -29.55
C LEU A 6 -5.78 0.30 -28.50
N MET A 7 -5.06 0.77 -27.47
CA MET A 7 -5.64 1.69 -26.49
C MET A 7 -6.09 3.01 -27.13
N THR A 8 -5.28 3.60 -28.01
CA THR A 8 -5.66 4.83 -28.74
C THR A 8 -6.86 4.59 -29.68
N LEU A 9 -6.96 3.41 -30.30
CA LEU A 9 -8.11 3.03 -31.12
C LEU A 9 -9.38 2.92 -30.27
N GLU A 10 -9.32 2.24 -29.12
CA GLU A 10 -10.45 2.16 -28.17
C GLU A 10 -10.86 3.56 -27.67
N GLU A 11 -9.89 4.43 -27.39
CA GLU A 11 -10.13 5.81 -26.96
C GLU A 11 -10.79 6.67 -28.04
N ASN A 12 -10.42 6.49 -29.31
CA ASN A 12 -11.00 7.24 -30.42
C ASN A 12 -12.39 6.72 -30.83
N ASN A 13 -12.73 5.48 -30.49
CA ASN A 13 -14.00 4.82 -30.82
C ASN A 13 -14.75 4.36 -29.56
N ARG A 14 -14.76 5.18 -28.50
CA ARG A 14 -15.36 4.85 -27.19
C ARG A 14 -16.83 4.45 -27.22
N GLU A 15 -17.61 4.94 -28.19
CA GLU A 15 -19.04 4.61 -28.31
C GLU A 15 -19.30 3.23 -28.95
N GLU A 16 -18.37 2.72 -29.76
CA GLU A 16 -18.52 1.46 -30.48
C GLU A 16 -17.65 0.33 -29.89
N LEU A 17 -16.50 0.67 -29.30
CA LEU A 17 -15.53 -0.26 -28.76
C LEU A 17 -15.57 -0.29 -27.24
N ASN A 18 -15.68 -1.50 -26.70
CA ASN A 18 -15.53 -1.71 -25.27
C ASN A 18 -14.06 -1.49 -24.87
N VAL A 19 -13.83 -0.79 -23.76
CA VAL A 19 -12.51 -0.36 -23.23
C VAL A 19 -11.74 -1.53 -22.56
N ARG A 20 -11.78 -2.72 -23.17
CA ARG A 20 -11.28 -3.96 -22.56
C ARG A 20 -9.76 -4.01 -22.54
N VAL A 21 -9.11 -3.63 -23.64
CA VAL A 21 -7.64 -3.67 -23.73
C VAL A 21 -7.03 -2.63 -22.79
N THR A 22 -7.62 -1.44 -22.74
CA THR A 22 -7.21 -0.38 -21.83
C THR A 22 -7.40 -0.78 -20.37
N ALA A 23 -8.55 -1.35 -20.00
CA ALA A 23 -8.80 -1.85 -18.64
C ALA A 23 -7.80 -2.94 -18.22
N TYR A 24 -7.50 -3.88 -19.11
CA TYR A 24 -6.50 -4.91 -18.88
C TYR A 24 -5.10 -4.31 -18.67
N CYS A 25 -4.66 -3.42 -19.55
CA CYS A 25 -3.34 -2.82 -19.44
C CYS A 25 -3.20 -2.00 -18.16
N LEU A 26 -4.23 -1.28 -17.76
CA LEU A 26 -4.26 -0.49 -16.53
C LEU A 26 -4.23 -1.36 -15.27
N PHE A 27 -4.99 -2.46 -15.26
CA PHE A 27 -4.93 -3.44 -14.17
C PHE A 27 -3.53 -4.06 -14.06
N MET A 28 -2.94 -4.46 -15.19
CA MET A 28 -1.60 -5.05 -15.22
C MET A 28 -0.51 -4.05 -14.84
N SER A 29 -0.63 -2.77 -15.20
CA SER A 29 0.33 -1.75 -14.78
C SER A 29 0.28 -1.50 -13.29
N GLN A 30 -0.90 -1.59 -12.66
CA GLN A 30 -1.03 -1.49 -11.19
C GLN A 30 -0.47 -2.74 -10.50
N LEU A 31 -0.74 -3.92 -11.04
CA LEU A 31 -0.32 -5.19 -10.47
C LEU A 31 1.19 -5.45 -10.61
N ALA A 32 1.81 -4.97 -11.69
CA ALA A 32 3.20 -5.23 -12.05
C ALA A 32 3.99 -3.92 -12.26
N SER A 33 3.74 -2.94 -11.40
CA SER A 33 4.36 -1.61 -11.47
C SER A 33 5.84 -1.58 -11.07
N THR A 34 6.29 -2.56 -10.29
CA THR A 34 7.69 -2.66 -9.84
C THR A 34 8.35 -3.94 -10.31
N VAL A 35 9.68 -3.91 -10.40
CA VAL A 35 10.50 -5.10 -10.73
C VAL A 35 10.21 -6.26 -9.78
N SER A 36 10.07 -5.96 -8.47
CA SER A 36 9.72 -6.96 -7.46
C SER A 36 8.35 -7.59 -7.70
N ASP A 37 7.37 -6.81 -8.16
CA ASP A 37 6.03 -7.33 -8.45
C ASP A 37 6.05 -8.26 -9.66
N VAL A 38 6.76 -7.86 -10.73
CA VAL A 38 6.95 -8.68 -11.93
C VAL A 38 7.65 -10.00 -11.59
N GLU A 39 8.75 -9.95 -10.83
CA GLU A 39 9.49 -11.15 -10.42
C GLU A 39 8.61 -12.10 -9.59
N LEU A 40 7.80 -11.56 -8.69
CA LEU A 40 6.89 -12.34 -7.86
C LEU A 40 5.80 -13.00 -8.71
N LEU A 41 5.23 -12.27 -9.67
CA LEU A 41 4.19 -12.77 -10.57
C LEU A 41 4.73 -13.85 -11.52
N VAL A 42 5.95 -13.68 -12.03
CA VAL A 42 6.65 -14.70 -12.84
C VAL A 42 6.96 -15.94 -12.02
N LYS A 43 7.50 -15.77 -10.80
CA LYS A 43 7.78 -16.89 -9.89
C LYS A 43 6.52 -17.67 -9.53
N LYS A 44 5.37 -17.00 -9.50
CA LYS A 44 4.06 -17.62 -9.28
C LYS A 44 3.42 -18.19 -10.54
N GLY A 45 4.05 -18.03 -11.72
CA GLY A 45 3.53 -18.50 -13.00
C GLY A 45 2.29 -17.75 -13.50
N ILE A 46 1.99 -16.58 -12.91
CA ILE A 46 0.82 -15.76 -13.26
C ILE A 46 1.09 -14.96 -14.54
N ILE A 47 2.34 -14.51 -14.71
CA ILE A 47 2.79 -13.77 -15.89
C ILE A 47 3.95 -14.53 -16.50
N VAL A 48 3.90 -14.73 -17.82
CA VAL A 48 5.05 -15.15 -18.62
C VAL A 48 5.47 -13.94 -19.44
N HIS A 49 6.62 -13.34 -19.13
CA HIS A 49 7.15 -12.24 -19.94
C HIS A 49 8.16 -12.79 -20.97
N ALA A 50 8.03 -12.33 -22.22
CA ALA A 50 9.01 -12.59 -23.27
C ALA A 50 10.15 -11.55 -23.29
N LEU A 51 10.17 -10.63 -22.33
CA LEU A 51 11.22 -9.59 -22.23
C LEU A 51 12.48 -10.12 -21.56
N ARG A 52 13.61 -9.45 -21.84
CA ARG A 52 14.94 -9.85 -21.41
C ARG A 52 15.13 -9.75 -19.90
N THR A 53 14.47 -8.78 -19.25
CA THR A 53 14.49 -8.62 -17.79
C THR A 53 13.12 -8.24 -17.25
N ALA A 54 12.88 -8.54 -15.97
CA ALA A 54 11.67 -8.12 -15.25
C ALA A 54 11.56 -6.58 -15.17
N SER A 55 12.70 -5.88 -15.17
CA SER A 55 12.76 -4.41 -15.22
C SER A 55 12.20 -3.86 -16.52
N ASP A 56 12.60 -4.44 -17.67
CA ASP A 56 12.09 -4.02 -18.98
C ASP A 56 10.56 -4.23 -19.08
N ALA A 57 10.05 -5.30 -18.46
CA ALA A 57 8.62 -5.58 -18.42
C ALA A 57 7.84 -4.58 -17.55
N ALA A 58 8.37 -4.24 -16.37
CA ALA A 58 7.78 -3.22 -15.49
C ALA A 58 7.78 -1.84 -16.15
N GLU A 59 8.90 -1.43 -16.76
CA GLU A 59 9.02 -0.15 -17.44
C GLU A 59 8.12 -0.05 -18.68
N MET A 60 8.00 -1.14 -19.44
CA MET A 60 7.07 -1.20 -20.58
C MET A 60 5.61 -1.05 -20.11
N LEU A 61 5.20 -1.72 -19.03
CA LEU A 61 3.85 -1.60 -18.49
C LEU A 61 3.58 -0.20 -17.91
N ALA A 62 4.54 0.36 -17.18
CA ALA A 62 4.44 1.71 -16.63
C ALA A 62 4.35 2.77 -17.75
N SER A 63 5.17 2.64 -18.79
CA SER A 63 5.16 3.56 -19.94
C SER A 63 3.93 3.42 -20.83
N LEU A 64 3.32 2.23 -20.90
CA LEU A 64 2.05 2.01 -21.61
C LEU A 64 0.90 2.77 -20.97
N CYS A 65 0.86 2.84 -19.63
CA CYS A 65 -0.18 3.55 -18.88
C CYS A 65 0.15 5.03 -18.59
N SER A 66 1.39 5.46 -18.84
CA SER A 66 1.80 6.87 -18.80
C SER A 66 1.11 7.67 -19.92
N GLY A 67 -0.04 8.25 -19.58
CA GLY A 67 -0.83 9.11 -20.48
C GLY A 67 -2.22 8.57 -20.83
N VAL A 68 -2.63 7.43 -20.27
CA VAL A 68 -4.02 6.97 -20.39
C VAL A 68 -4.87 7.80 -19.43
N VAL A 69 -5.69 8.71 -19.97
CA VAL A 69 -6.66 9.46 -19.18
C VAL A 69 -7.84 8.53 -18.91
N VAL A 70 -7.91 8.00 -17.69
CA VAL A 70 -9.09 7.26 -17.21
C VAL A 70 -10.21 8.27 -16.99
N VAL A 71 -10.99 8.52 -18.03
CA VAL A 71 -12.28 9.21 -17.89
C VAL A 71 -13.19 8.25 -17.12
N ASN A 72 -13.34 8.53 -15.82
CA ASN A 72 -14.20 7.84 -14.85
C ASN A 72 -13.79 6.42 -14.43
N PRO A 73 -12.93 6.27 -13.40
CA PRO A 73 -12.64 4.97 -12.78
C PRO A 73 -13.84 4.35 -12.06
N ASP A 74 -14.91 5.11 -11.85
CA ASP A 74 -16.10 4.73 -11.07
C ASP A 74 -17.30 4.28 -11.91
N GLU A 75 -17.16 4.15 -13.24
CA GLU A 75 -18.24 3.59 -14.08
C GLU A 75 -18.14 2.07 -14.21
N PRO A 76 -19.00 1.29 -13.51
CA PRO A 76 -18.92 -0.17 -13.49
C PRO A 76 -19.28 -0.83 -14.81
N LYS A 77 -19.81 -0.08 -15.80
CA LYS A 77 -20.14 -0.61 -17.13
C LYS A 77 -18.93 -0.77 -18.04
N HIS A 78 -17.85 -0.02 -17.82
CA HIS A 78 -16.71 0.05 -18.76
C HIS A 78 -15.46 -0.69 -18.28
N ASN A 79 -15.39 -1.06 -17.00
CA ASN A 79 -14.21 -1.71 -16.44
C ASN A 79 -14.56 -3.05 -15.77
N TYR A 80 -14.59 -4.11 -16.56
CA TYR A 80 -14.87 -5.48 -16.10
C TYR A 80 -13.87 -6.00 -15.04
N LEU A 81 -12.68 -5.40 -14.94
CA LEU A 81 -11.66 -5.74 -13.95
C LEU A 81 -11.78 -4.93 -12.67
N HIS A 82 -12.61 -3.90 -12.62
CA HIS A 82 -12.77 -3.05 -11.43
C HIS A 82 -13.22 -3.87 -10.20
N GLN A 83 -14.21 -4.76 -10.37
CA GLN A 83 -14.65 -5.63 -9.28
C GLN A 83 -13.54 -6.58 -8.80
N ILE A 84 -12.72 -7.08 -9.72
CA ILE A 84 -11.60 -7.98 -9.38
C ILE A 84 -10.51 -7.20 -8.64
N SER A 85 -10.16 -6.00 -9.12
CA SER A 85 -9.21 -5.10 -8.46
C SER A 85 -9.65 -4.76 -7.05
N LYS A 86 -10.94 -4.39 -6.87
CA LYS A 86 -11.50 -4.05 -5.56
C LYS A 86 -11.48 -5.25 -4.61
N ASN A 87 -11.89 -6.44 -5.08
CA ASN A 87 -11.84 -7.65 -4.26
C ASN A 87 -10.41 -8.03 -3.86
N LEU A 88 -9.44 -7.86 -4.76
CA LEU A 88 -8.03 -8.09 -4.46
C LEU A 88 -7.51 -7.10 -3.42
N GLU A 89 -7.86 -5.82 -3.55
CA GLU A 89 -7.47 -4.78 -2.61
C GLU A 89 -8.05 -5.03 -1.22
N GLU A 90 -9.35 -5.32 -1.13
CA GLU A 90 -10.02 -5.67 0.14
C GLU A 90 -9.36 -6.90 0.79
N THR A 91 -9.08 -7.94 0.00
CA THR A 91 -8.43 -9.16 0.51
C THR A 91 -7.02 -8.88 1.00
N TYR A 92 -6.23 -8.10 0.25
CA TYR A 92 -4.86 -7.75 0.60
C TYR A 92 -4.81 -6.86 1.85
N VAL A 93 -5.64 -5.83 1.92
CA VAL A 93 -5.74 -4.92 3.08
C VAL A 93 -6.18 -5.69 4.31
N ASN A 94 -7.17 -6.57 4.19
CA ASN A 94 -7.64 -7.38 5.31
C ASN A 94 -6.55 -8.37 5.79
N ARG A 95 -5.81 -8.98 4.86
CA ARG A 95 -4.67 -9.86 5.18
C ARG A 95 -3.53 -9.10 5.87
N ARG A 96 -3.18 -7.91 5.39
CA ARG A 96 -2.16 -7.07 6.05
C ARG A 96 -2.62 -6.59 7.41
N ARG A 97 -3.88 -6.18 7.57
CA ARG A 97 -4.45 -5.80 8.86
C ARG A 97 -4.45 -6.96 9.85
N THR A 98 -4.84 -8.15 9.41
CA THR A 98 -4.82 -9.35 10.28
C THR A 98 -3.40 -9.75 10.65
N GLN A 99 -2.43 -9.70 9.73
CA GLN A 99 -1.03 -9.98 10.02
C GLN A 99 -0.40 -8.92 10.94
N LEU A 100 -0.69 -7.63 10.72
CA LEU A 100 -0.23 -6.55 11.59
C LEU A 100 -0.83 -6.69 12.99
N ARG A 101 -2.14 -6.92 13.09
CA ARG A 101 -2.82 -7.17 14.37
C ARG A 101 -2.27 -8.41 15.06
N ARG A 102 -1.90 -9.45 14.32
CA ARG A 102 -1.24 -10.63 14.89
C ARG A 102 0.17 -10.30 15.37
N ASN A 103 1.03 -9.65 14.60
CA ASN A 103 2.41 -9.39 15.03
C ASN A 103 2.52 -8.29 16.09
N HIS A 104 1.71 -7.24 15.99
CA HIS A 104 1.76 -6.09 16.89
C HIS A 104 0.89 -6.28 18.14
N CYS A 105 -0.29 -6.93 18.03
CA CYS A 105 -1.18 -7.15 19.18
C CYS A 105 -1.07 -8.54 19.81
N ALA A 106 -0.32 -9.51 19.24
CA ALA A 106 -0.07 -10.79 19.93
C ALA A 106 1.13 -10.76 20.89
N ASN A 107 1.75 -9.59 21.10
CA ASN A 107 2.80 -9.43 22.10
C ASN A 107 2.25 -8.68 23.33
N PRO A 108 1.41 -9.32 24.17
CA PRO A 108 0.88 -8.71 25.38
C PRO A 108 2.01 -8.21 26.29
N TRP A 109 3.18 -8.84 26.21
CA TRP A 109 4.41 -8.44 26.88
C TRP A 109 4.89 -7.02 26.54
N VAL A 110 4.79 -6.60 25.27
CA VAL A 110 5.19 -5.25 24.86
C VAL A 110 4.24 -4.21 25.46
N LEU A 111 2.95 -4.53 25.53
CA LEU A 111 1.95 -3.65 26.12
C LEU A 111 2.13 -3.53 27.65
N ILE A 112 2.43 -4.64 28.33
CA ILE A 112 2.76 -4.62 29.77
C ILE A 112 4.04 -3.82 30.01
N ALA A 113 5.11 -4.04 29.23
CA ALA A 113 6.37 -3.31 29.36
C ALA A 113 6.17 -1.79 29.16
N LEU A 114 5.34 -1.40 28.20
CA LEU A 114 4.97 0.00 27.96
C LEU A 114 4.26 0.61 29.18
N VAL A 115 3.29 -0.11 29.76
CA VAL A 115 2.57 0.34 30.97
C VAL A 115 3.51 0.49 32.17
N VAL A 116 4.37 -0.49 32.40
CA VAL A 116 5.37 -0.42 33.48
C VAL A 116 6.32 0.76 33.28
N ALA A 117 6.82 0.96 32.07
CA ALA A 117 7.69 2.10 31.75
C ALA A 117 6.99 3.44 31.99
N PHE A 118 5.73 3.56 31.59
CA PHE A 118 4.95 4.78 31.81
C PHE A 118 4.73 5.08 33.30
N LEU A 119 4.36 4.07 34.09
CA LEU A 119 4.20 4.20 35.54
C LEU A 119 5.51 4.58 36.23
N GLY A 120 6.61 3.93 35.85
CA GLY A 120 7.95 4.24 36.34
C GLY A 120 8.35 5.68 36.02
N PHE A 121 8.14 6.11 34.78
CA PHE A 121 8.44 7.47 34.34
C PHE A 121 7.61 8.52 35.10
N ALA A 122 6.30 8.31 35.23
CA ALA A 122 5.44 9.19 36.00
C ALA A 122 5.89 9.29 37.46
N SER A 123 6.26 8.16 38.09
CA SER A 123 6.77 8.14 39.46
C SER A 123 8.06 8.96 39.63
N GLY A 124 8.97 8.91 38.64
CA GLY A 124 10.20 9.69 38.66
C GLY A 124 9.96 11.19 38.58
N ILE A 125 8.98 11.63 37.79
CA ILE A 125 8.57 13.04 37.74
C ILE A 125 8.05 13.49 39.10
N PHE A 126 7.16 12.71 39.72
CA PHE A 126 6.65 13.03 41.06
C PHE A 126 7.78 13.15 42.08
N GLN A 127 8.69 12.17 42.14
CA GLN A 127 9.84 12.23 43.04
C GLN A 127 10.70 13.47 42.81
N SER A 128 11.03 13.79 41.55
CA SER A 128 11.85 14.96 41.21
C SER A 128 11.20 16.27 41.65
N VAL A 129 9.87 16.41 41.49
CA VAL A 129 9.13 17.60 41.91
C VAL A 129 9.09 17.73 43.44
N TYR A 130 8.79 16.64 44.15
CA TYR A 130 8.76 16.65 45.61
C TYR A 130 10.14 16.93 46.22
N SER A 131 11.21 16.36 45.66
CA SER A 131 12.58 16.62 46.08
C SER A 131 12.99 18.09 45.84
N ALA A 132 12.61 18.67 44.70
CA ALA A 132 12.89 20.08 44.41
C ALA A 132 12.15 21.03 45.37
N LEU A 133 10.86 20.77 45.65
CA LEU A 133 10.08 21.53 46.63
C LEU A 133 10.62 21.38 48.04
N SER A 134 11.01 20.17 48.44
CA SER A 134 11.66 19.89 49.72
C SER A 134 12.97 20.67 49.87
N TYR A 135 13.74 20.81 48.80
CA TYR A 135 15.01 21.54 48.81
C TYR A 135 14.77 23.04 49.02
N TYR A 136 13.85 23.64 48.26
CA TYR A 136 13.49 25.05 48.37
C TYR A 136 12.90 25.43 49.73
N ASN A 137 11.97 24.61 50.25
CA ASN A 137 11.35 24.84 51.57
C ASN A 137 12.35 24.68 52.72
N LYS A 138 13.45 23.94 52.52
CA LYS A 138 14.54 23.82 53.49
C LYS A 138 15.50 25.00 53.40
N SER A 139 15.75 25.55 52.21
CA SER A 139 16.63 26.71 52.04
C SER A 139 16.03 28.02 52.52
N GLU A 140 14.70 28.21 52.43
CA GLU A 140 14.01 29.40 52.98
C GLU A 140 13.94 29.41 54.52
N ARG A 141 14.36 28.33 55.19
CA ARG A 141 14.28 28.17 56.65
C ARG A 141 15.63 28.31 57.37
N CYS A 142 16.69 28.68 56.63
CA CYS A 142 17.99 29.07 57.15
C CYS A 142 18.18 30.58 56.98
#